data_AF-A0A2V5QS63-F1
#
_entry.id   AF-A0A2V5QS63-F1
#
_cell.length_a   1.000
_cell.length_b   1.000
_cell.length_c   1.000
_cell.angle_alpha   90.00
_cell.angle_beta   90.00
_cell.angle_gamma   90.00
#
_symmetry.space_group_name_H-M   'P 1'
#
loop_
_entity.id
_entity.type
_entity.pdbx_description
1 polymer ?
#
loop_
_entity_poly.entity_id
_entity_poly.type
_entity_poly.pdbx_seq_one_letter_code
_entity_poly.pdbx_strand_id
1 'polypeptide(L)' 'MTVIEIRPHCSGWKVFEAPGVEPVFPEKRQAINYAQNRASFRSGEIRILGSNGIVGRTISLDQLGGRSFKGKIPRCPGVE' A
#
# COMPACT_ATOMS: atom_id res chain seq x y z
N MET A 1 -13.75 -5.70 -1.83
CA MET A 1 -12.84 -4.99 -2.75
C MET A 1 -12.09 -3.97 -1.92
N THR A 2 -10.78 -4.16 -1.72
CA THR A 2 -9.96 -3.24 -0.93
C THR A 2 -9.20 -2.33 -1.89
N VAL A 3 -9.43 -1.02 -1.79
CA VAL A 3 -8.66 -0.03 -2.56
C VAL A 3 -7.73 0.67 -1.58
N ILE A 4 -6.43 0.61 -1.84
CA ILE A 4 -5.42 1.28 -1.02
C ILE A 4 -4.79 2.39 -1.84
N GLU A 5 -4.87 3.62 -1.34
CA GLU A 5 -4.35 4.80 -2.04
C GLU A 5 -3.06 5.27 -1.40
N ILE A 6 -1.99 5.33 -2.18
CA ILE A 6 -0.69 5.84 -1.76
C ILE A 6 -0.56 7.26 -2.31
N ARG A 7 -0.49 8.24 -1.42
CA ARG A 7 -0.43 9.67 -1.74
C ARG A 7 0.93 10.24 -1.34
N PRO A 8 1.50 11.14 -2.15
CA PRO A 8 2.65 11.91 -1.71
C PRO A 8 2.21 12.87 -0.60
N HIS A 9 2.99 12.92 0.48
CA HIS A 9 2.79 13.78 1.63
C HIS A 9 4.05 14.64 1.82
N CYS A 10 3.94 15.82 2.42
CA CYS A 10 5.09 16.73 2.61
C CYS A 10 6.29 16.07 3.33
N SER A 11 6.03 15.03 4.13
CA SER A 11 7.04 14.27 4.87
C SER A 11 7.30 12.85 4.33
N GLY A 12 6.79 12.51 3.15
CA GLY A 12 6.98 11.19 2.54
C GLY A 12 5.76 10.69 1.77
N TRP A 13 5.24 9.52 2.16
CA TRP A 13 4.19 8.77 1.47
C TRP A 13 3.12 8.33 2.45
N LYS A 14 1.92 8.86 2.29
CA LYS A 14 0.75 8.50 3.10
C LYS A 14 -0.02 7.39 2.41
N VAL A 15 -0.33 6.32 3.14
CA VAL A 15 -1.18 5.23 2.65
C VAL A 15 -2.56 5.41 3.26
N PHE A 16 -3.59 5.46 2.42
CA PHE A 16 -4.99 5.58 2.81
C PHE A 16 -5.67 4.24 2.54
N GLU A 17 -6.08 3.57 3.61
CA GLU A 17 -6.84 2.32 3.53
C GLU A 17 -8.31 2.54 3.88
N ALA A 18 -8.56 3.29 4.95
CA ALA A 18 -9.89 3.59 5.48
C ALA A 18 -9.83 4.87 6.34
N PRO A 19 -10.97 5.52 6.64
CA PRO A 19 -11.00 6.63 7.58
C PRO A 19 -10.43 6.21 8.94
N GLY A 20 -9.34 6.84 9.38
CA GLY A 20 -8.64 6.50 10.62
C GLY A 20 -7.48 5.50 10.47
N VAL A 21 -7.27 4.91 9.29
CA VAL A 21 -6.12 4.04 8.97
C VAL A 21 -5.29 4.69 7.87
N GLU A 22 -4.40 5.58 8.31
CA GLU A 22 -3.63 6.45 7.41
C GLU A 22 -2.12 6.52 7.75
N PRO A 23 -1.38 5.41 7.69
CA PRO A 23 0.05 5.43 8.02
C PRO A 23 0.88 6.25 7.03
N VAL A 24 1.89 6.95 7.57
CA VAL A 24 2.85 7.75 6.78
C VAL A 24 4.22 7.09 6.83
N PHE A 25 4.82 6.90 5.66
CA PHE A 25 6.13 6.30 5.48
C PHE A 25 7.09 7.30 4.85
N PRO A 26 8.38 7.31 5.23
CA PRO A 26 9.37 8.19 4.60
C PRO A 26 9.67 7.77 3.15
N GLU A 27 9.65 6.48 2.85
CA GLU A 27 10.02 5.94 1.54
C GLU A 27 8.82 5.36 0.77
N LYS A 28 8.77 5.62 -0.54
CA LYS A 28 7.73 5.11 -1.44
C LYS A 28 7.64 3.58 -1.40
N ARG A 29 8.79 2.92 -1.37
CA ARG A 29 8.90 1.46 -1.38
C ARG A 29 8.30 0.84 -0.12
N GLN A 30 8.42 1.49 1.03
CA GLN A 30 7.80 1.02 2.27
C GLN A 30 6.27 1.12 2.19
N ALA A 31 5.75 2.25 1.70
CA ALA A 31 4.32 2.44 1.49
C ALA A 31 3.72 1.40 0.51
N ILE A 32 4.43 1.09 -0.58
CA ILE A 32 4.02 0.06 -1.54
C ILE A 32 4.03 -1.32 -0.87
N ASN A 33 5.08 -1.67 -0.12
CA ASN A 33 5.17 -2.97 0.54
C ASN A 33 4.06 -3.14 1.59
N TYR A 34 3.74 -2.09 2.34
CA TYR A 34 2.62 -2.08 3.27
C TYR A 34 1.28 -2.32 2.56
N ALA A 35 1.00 -1.57 1.49
CA ALA A 35 -0.23 -1.71 0.71
C ALA A 35 -0.35 -3.12 0.08
N GLN A 36 0.75 -3.65 -0.44
CA GLN A 36 0.80 -5.01 -0.98
C GLN A 36 0.54 -6.05 0.10
N ASN A 37 1.08 -5.88 1.30
CA ASN A 37 0.83 -6.81 2.41
C ASN A 37 -0.62 -6.72 2.93
N ARG A 38 -1.24 -5.55 2.91
CA ARG A 38 -2.66 -5.41 3.29
C ARG A 38 -3.60 -6.00 2.25
N ALA A 39 -3.24 -5.89 0.98
CA ALA A 39 -4.01 -6.44 -0.11
C ALA A 39 -3.61 -7.88 -0.52
N SER A 40 -2.58 -8.48 0.06
CA SER A 40 -2.25 -9.90 -0.19
C SER A 40 -3.30 -10.84 0.40
N PHE A 41 -4.00 -10.42 1.45
CA PHE A 41 -5.09 -11.18 2.07
C PHE A 41 -6.44 -11.05 1.36
N ARG A 42 -6.58 -10.09 0.43
CA ARG A 42 -7.87 -9.78 -0.23
C ARG A 42 -7.63 -9.24 -1.64
N SER A 43 -8.36 -9.73 -2.64
CA SER A 43 -8.35 -9.11 -3.98
C SER A 43 -8.65 -7.61 -3.89
N GLY A 44 -7.71 -6.80 -4.38
CA GLY A 44 -7.73 -5.35 -4.19
C GLY A 44 -6.90 -4.61 -5.24
N GLU A 45 -6.97 -3.28 -5.18
CA GLU A 45 -6.26 -2.38 -6.09
C GLU A 45 -5.42 -1.40 -5.28
N ILE A 46 -4.14 -1.24 -5.64
CA ILE A 46 -3.26 -0.22 -5.08
C ILE A 46 -3.15 0.91 -6.09
N ARG A 47 -3.57 2.11 -5.69
CA ARG A 47 -3.48 3.33 -6.49
C ARG A 47 -2.38 4.21 -5.95
N ILE A 48 -1.39 4.52 -6.78
CA ILE A 48 -0.31 5.43 -6.43
C ILE A 48 -0.63 6.78 -7.09
N LEU A 49 -0.96 7.77 -6.27
CA LEU A 49 -1.16 9.14 -6.71
C LEU A 49 0.19 9.84 -6.91
N GLY A 50 0.26 10.67 -7.93
CA GLY A 50 1.35 11.61 -8.16
C GLY A 50 1.15 12.89 -7.34
N SER A 51 2.16 13.75 -7.35
CA SER A 51 2.17 15.05 -6.64
C SER A 51 1.04 16.00 -7.08
N ASN A 52 0.45 15.73 -8.24
CA ASN A 52 -0.67 16.43 -8.85
C ASN A 52 -2.05 15.85 -8.46
N GLY A 53 -2.10 14.84 -7.59
CA GLY A 53 -3.35 14.14 -7.24
C GLY A 53 -3.89 13.21 -8.33
N ILE A 54 -3.16 13.06 -9.45
CA ILE A 54 -3.54 12.12 -10.52
C ILE A 54 -3.02 10.74 -10.16
N VAL A 55 -3.84 9.70 -10.33
CA VAL A 55 -3.40 8.30 -10.17
C VAL A 55 -2.36 8.02 -11.26
N GLY A 56 -1.08 8.02 -10.87
CA GLY A 56 0.02 7.80 -11.80
C GLY A 56 0.25 6.31 -12.08
N ARG A 57 -0.03 5.43 -11.10
CA ARG A 57 0.18 3.99 -11.27
C ARG A 57 -0.85 3.20 -10.48
N THR A 58 -1.50 2.26 -11.15
CA THR A 58 -2.45 1.34 -10.54
C THR A 58 -1.87 -0.07 -10.58
N ILE A 59 -1.91 -0.78 -9.46
CA ILE A 59 -1.47 -2.17 -9.33
C ILE A 59 -2.69 -2.98 -8.88
N SER A 60 -3.26 -3.75 -9.79
CA SER A 60 -4.35 -4.68 -9.49
C SER A 60 -3.77 -5.97 -8.90
N LEU A 61 -4.20 -6.35 -7.70
CA LEU A 61 -3.75 -7.61 -7.07
C LEU A 61 -4.48 -8.85 -7.60
N ASP A 62 -5.52 -8.66 -8.41
CA ASP A 62 -6.18 -9.73 -9.17
C ASP A 62 -5.20 -10.51 -10.07
N GLN A 63 -4.21 -9.82 -10.64
CA GLN A 63 -3.16 -10.40 -11.49
C GLN A 63 -1.89 -10.84 -10.74
N LEU A 64 -1.83 -10.68 -9.41
CA LEU A 64 -0.65 -11.03 -8.60
C LEU A 64 -0.68 -12.45 -8.04
N GLY A 65 -1.69 -13.26 -8.40
CA GLY A 65 -1.81 -14.68 -8.04
C GLY A 65 -0.69 -15.59 -8.57
N GLY A 66 0.31 -15.05 -9.28
CA GLY A 66 1.43 -15.83 -9.83
C GLY A 66 2.84 -15.35 -9.46
N ARG A 67 3.01 -14.26 -8.70
CA ARG A 67 4.36 -13.80 -8.28
C ARG A 67 4.50 -13.88 -6.77
N SER A 68 4.88 -15.07 -6.32
CA SER A 68 5.33 -15.34 -4.95
C SER A 68 6.59 -14.53 -4.67
N PHE A 69 6.44 -13.30 -4.17
CA PHE A 69 7.57 -12.50 -3.73
C PHE A 69 7.96 -12.93 -2.32
N LYS A 70 9.09 -13.64 -2.22
CA LYS A 70 9.81 -13.97 -0.97
C LYS A 70 10.29 -12.69 -0.27
N GLY A 71 9.37 -11.89 0.26
CA GLY A 71 9.67 -10.85 1.23
C GLY A 71 9.41 -11.41 2.61
N LYS A 72 10.47 -11.69 3.39
CA LYS A 72 10.35 -12.10 4.79
C LYS A 72 9.50 -11.05 5.51
N ILE A 73 8.40 -11.50 6.08
CA ILE A 73 7.43 -10.73 6.84
C ILE A 73 8.09 -10.35 8.18
N PRO A 74 8.40 -9.08 8.50
CA PRO A 74 8.45 -8.68 9.89
C PRO A 74 6.99 -8.65 10.37
N ARG A 75 6.57 -9.73 11.04
CA ARG A 75 5.33 -9.76 11.80
C ARG A 75 5.45 -8.62 12.82
N CYS A 76 4.64 -7.56 12.72
CA CYS A 76 4.62 -6.51 13.72
C CYS A 76 4.31 -7.15 15.10
N PRO A 77 5.19 -7.05 16.10
CA PRO A 77 4.81 -7.41 17.46
C PRO A 77 3.93 -6.28 18.04
N GLY A 78 2.80 -6.64 18.64
CA GLY A 78 2.07 -5.81 19.59
C GLY A 78 1.17 -4.73 19.00
N VAL A 79 -0.09 -5.08 18.75
CA VAL A 79 -1.18 -4.32 19.35
C VAL A 79 -1.60 -5.12 20.59
N GLU A 80 -1.13 -4.70 21.76
CA GLU A 80 -1.81 -4.96 23.04
C GLU A 80 -2.94 -3.94 23.20
#